data_AF-A0A812MF08-F1
#
_entry.id   AF-A0A812MF08-F1
#
_cell.length_a   1.000
_cell.length_b   1.000
_cell.length_c   1.000
_cell.angle_alpha   90.00
_cell.angle_beta   90.00
_cell.angle_gamma   90.00
#
_symmetry.space_group_name_H-M   'P 1'
#
loop_
_entity.id
_entity.type
_entity.pdbx_description
1 polymer ?
#
loop_
_entity_poly.entity_id
_entity_poly.type
_entity_poly.pdbx_seq_one_letter_code
_entity_poly.pdbx_strand_id
1 'polypeptide(L)'
;MDVDYLRHVGLLEHEAAWDRVSSGPVADVVEVEAADDVTRSRWSPAKLAEQLRLLPVAALFPELCAEVVQILGRWYRRFNLKTWSRIVKVCKGSAHQVPCVLKELNESAPVIMKVRKWVESLPPTAPKACIVDLGAGFGFLSMFLAELLPPERVAKFFLLDMTYPNLGVGNSSGSTSIEHLQGWKFPMYTLKVDLKKKSTLNQLAARVFRAPVSKEDPRYAPVYACGIHLCNTLGIRAAQLFNENADVRGFAFVPCCFPTSRHLTQDVIYQLGEHKFAARDFLDGKKLPSNNDRFLRWAEHVLEGIDPGPSGSKSLERHMLVRPRRGMFAQDIYIFAERPVAPLAQASAGTPGTPEPQPAQRGSPVVIWAKYGHGNRARRKPAGPQAPESGGGSGEKAVMAVLQSLAESAKQPAHDLTCSKIPRWKR
;
A
#
# COMPACT_ATOMS: atom_id res chain seq x y z
N MET A 1 -17.45 5.93 -3.28
CA MET A 1 -17.17 6.01 -1.84
C MET A 1 -18.42 6.52 -1.15
N ASP A 2 -18.69 6.05 0.06
CA ASP A 2 -19.93 6.33 0.80
C ASP A 2 -19.94 7.76 1.35
N VAL A 3 -21.00 8.54 1.10
CA VAL A 3 -21.11 9.95 1.52
C VAL A 3 -21.33 10.07 3.02
N ASP A 4 -22.08 9.15 3.62
CA ASP A 4 -22.39 9.19 5.06
C ASP A 4 -21.15 8.89 5.89
N TYR A 5 -20.28 8.02 5.38
CA TYR A 5 -18.96 7.82 5.95
C TYR A 5 -18.13 9.10 6.02
N LEU A 6 -18.10 9.83 4.91
CA LEU A 6 -17.25 11.00 4.76
C LEU A 6 -17.75 12.13 5.66
N ARG A 7 -19.06 12.22 5.87
CA ARG A 7 -19.65 13.04 6.93
C ARG A 7 -19.20 12.57 8.32
N HIS A 8 -19.28 11.26 8.59
CA HIS A 8 -18.85 10.67 9.87
C HIS A 8 -17.36 10.94 10.21
N VAL A 9 -16.47 10.88 9.22
CA VAL A 9 -15.03 11.18 9.40
C VAL A 9 -14.68 12.66 9.25
N GLY A 10 -15.67 13.55 9.21
CA GLY A 10 -15.47 14.99 9.19
C GLY A 10 -14.88 15.52 7.87
N LEU A 11 -15.08 14.81 6.76
CA LEU A 11 -14.66 15.18 5.41
C LEU A 11 -15.79 15.79 4.57
N LEU A 12 -17.00 15.94 5.13
CA LEU A 12 -18.11 16.71 4.59
C LEU A 12 -18.75 17.50 5.74
N GLU A 13 -19.09 18.77 5.51
CA GLU A 13 -19.73 19.61 6.53
C GLU A 13 -21.08 19.03 7.01
N HIS A 14 -21.33 19.25 8.30
CA HIS A 14 -22.53 18.98 9.13
C HIS A 14 -22.78 17.58 9.77
N GLU A 15 -23.00 17.68 11.09
CA GLU A 15 -23.64 16.83 12.12
C GLU A 15 -23.05 15.49 12.65
N ALA A 16 -22.60 15.61 13.91
CA ALA A 16 -22.75 14.72 15.08
C ALA A 16 -22.61 13.20 14.91
N ALA A 17 -21.41 12.65 15.18
CA ALA A 17 -21.23 11.24 15.56
C ALA A 17 -19.85 10.91 16.19
N TRP A 18 -19.26 11.80 17.00
CA TRP A 18 -17.96 11.53 17.65
C TRP A 18 -18.04 10.99 19.08
N ASP A 19 -19.23 10.97 19.69
CA ASP A 19 -19.37 10.62 21.12
C ASP A 19 -19.30 9.12 21.44
N ARG A 20 -19.13 8.24 20.44
CA ARG A 20 -19.06 6.77 20.67
C ARG A 20 -17.68 6.14 20.52
N VAL A 21 -16.66 6.88 20.09
CA VAL A 21 -15.30 6.32 19.88
C VAL A 21 -14.23 7.04 20.70
N SER A 22 -14.53 8.21 21.29
CA SER A 22 -13.51 9.07 21.93
C SER A 22 -13.66 9.28 23.44
N SER A 23 -14.51 8.51 24.13
CA SER A 23 -14.72 8.63 25.59
C SER A 23 -14.32 7.39 26.38
N GLY A 24 -13.71 6.38 25.74
CA GLY A 24 -12.87 5.47 26.51
C GLY A 24 -11.68 6.28 27.01
N PRO A 25 -11.31 6.23 28.30
CA PRO A 25 -10.08 6.87 28.75
C PRO A 25 -8.99 6.43 27.77
N VAL A 26 -8.23 7.39 27.21
CA VAL A 26 -6.88 7.07 26.74
C VAL A 26 -6.28 6.47 27.97
N ALA A 27 -6.23 5.14 28.03
CA ALA A 27 -5.77 4.47 29.23
C ALA A 27 -4.39 5.08 29.46
N ASP A 28 -4.26 5.85 30.55
CA ASP A 28 -2.97 6.07 31.14
C ASP A 28 -2.34 4.70 31.11
N VAL A 29 -1.20 4.60 30.42
CA VAL A 29 -0.46 3.36 30.34
C VAL A 29 -0.07 3.09 31.78
N VAL A 30 -0.95 2.42 32.51
CA VAL A 30 -0.67 1.88 33.82
C VAL A 30 0.58 1.07 33.56
N GLU A 31 1.67 1.43 34.22
CA GLU A 31 2.84 0.58 34.30
C GLU A 31 2.39 -0.68 35.04
N VAL A 32 1.74 -1.58 34.31
CA VAL A 32 1.46 -2.92 34.77
C VAL A 32 2.83 -3.57 34.74
N GLU A 33 3.42 -3.72 35.93
CA GLU A 33 4.65 -4.48 36.12
C GLU A 33 4.54 -5.78 35.33
N ALA A 34 5.51 -5.96 34.43
CA ALA A 34 5.51 -7.03 33.46
C ALA A 34 5.72 -8.37 34.18
N ALA A 35 4.63 -9.01 34.59
CA ALA A 35 4.63 -10.45 34.67
C ALA A 35 4.87 -10.95 33.24
N ASP A 36 6.10 -11.38 32.99
CA ASP A 36 6.57 -11.94 31.73
C ASP A 36 5.75 -13.20 31.40
N ASP A 37 4.57 -13.02 30.78
CA ASP A 37 3.82 -14.13 30.21
C ASP A 37 4.49 -14.56 28.91
N VAL A 38 5.65 -15.21 29.08
CA VAL A 38 6.49 -15.81 28.03
C VAL A 38 5.72 -16.90 27.26
N THR A 39 4.52 -17.29 27.71
CA THR A 39 3.77 -18.43 27.15
C THR A 39 2.73 -18.04 26.11
N ARG A 40 2.32 -16.77 26.03
CA ARG A 40 1.19 -16.36 25.17
C ARG A 40 1.46 -16.53 23.67
N SER A 41 2.70 -16.39 23.19
CA SER A 41 3.04 -16.62 21.77
C SER A 41 4.45 -17.14 21.60
N ARG A 42 4.66 -17.99 20.58
CA ARG A 42 6.01 -18.41 20.15
C ARG A 42 6.90 -17.21 19.80
N TRP A 43 6.33 -16.13 19.29
CA TRP A 43 7.02 -14.89 18.94
C TRP A 43 6.85 -13.84 20.04
N SER A 44 7.78 -13.86 21.00
CA SER A 44 7.91 -12.80 22.01
C SER A 44 8.70 -11.60 21.45
N PRO A 45 8.59 -10.40 22.06
CA PRO A 45 9.40 -9.25 21.69
C PRO A 45 10.91 -9.53 21.68
N ALA A 46 11.42 -10.30 22.65
CA ALA A 46 12.83 -10.70 22.71
C ALA A 46 13.26 -11.51 21.47
N LYS A 47 12.46 -12.51 21.07
CA LYS A 47 12.75 -13.32 19.86
C LYS A 47 12.63 -12.49 18.57
N LEU A 48 11.70 -11.54 18.52
CA LEU A 48 11.60 -10.61 17.39
C LEU A 48 12.82 -9.69 17.32
N ALA A 49 13.32 -9.21 18.46
CA ALA A 49 14.53 -8.40 18.53
C ALA A 49 15.77 -9.17 18.04
N GLU A 50 15.91 -10.44 18.42
CA GLU A 50 16.97 -11.32 17.91
C GLU A 50 16.90 -11.48 16.39
N GLN A 51 15.71 -11.73 15.83
CA GLN A 51 15.54 -11.84 14.39
C GLN A 51 15.76 -10.52 13.66
N LEU A 52 15.34 -9.40 14.24
CA LEU A 52 15.54 -8.07 13.65
C LEU A 52 17.02 -7.76 13.43
N ARG A 53 17.90 -8.15 14.36
CA ARG A 53 19.37 -7.97 14.22
C ARG A 53 19.96 -8.69 13.01
N LEU A 54 19.28 -9.71 12.48
CA LEU A 54 19.72 -10.46 11.29
C LEU A 54 19.25 -9.82 9.98
N LEU A 55 18.40 -8.79 10.05
CA LEU A 55 17.89 -8.08 8.87
C LEU A 55 18.79 -6.90 8.52
N PRO A 56 18.96 -6.56 7.23
CA PRO A 56 19.81 -5.43 6.82
C PRO A 56 19.37 -4.08 7.37
N VAL A 57 18.07 -3.92 7.60
CA VAL A 57 17.53 -2.72 8.25
C VAL A 57 18.21 -2.43 9.59
N ALA A 58 18.66 -3.45 10.33
CA ALA A 58 19.37 -3.24 11.60
C ALA A 58 20.76 -2.63 11.43
N ALA A 59 21.43 -2.87 10.29
CA ALA A 59 22.69 -2.22 9.96
C ALA A 59 22.49 -0.81 9.38
N LEU A 60 21.42 -0.61 8.59
CA LEU A 60 21.14 0.65 7.93
C LEU A 60 20.50 1.69 8.86
N PHE A 61 19.67 1.24 9.81
CA PHE A 61 18.89 2.10 10.71
C PHE A 61 18.88 1.52 12.14
N PRO A 62 20.03 1.46 12.83
CA PRO A 62 20.14 0.81 14.13
C PRO A 62 19.29 1.50 15.22
N GLU A 63 19.20 2.83 15.21
CA GLU A 63 18.40 3.60 16.16
C GLU A 63 16.90 3.31 15.99
N LEU A 64 16.42 3.32 14.74
CA LEU A 64 15.03 2.95 14.43
C LEU A 64 14.73 1.53 14.91
N CYS A 65 15.65 0.59 14.71
CA CYS A 65 15.46 -0.79 15.16
C CYS A 65 15.39 -0.89 16.69
N ALA A 66 16.18 -0.12 17.43
CA ALA A 66 16.10 -0.05 18.89
C ALA A 66 14.73 0.46 19.37
N GLU A 67 14.22 1.54 18.75
CA GLU A 67 12.87 2.05 19.03
C GLU A 67 11.79 1.02 18.70
N VAL A 68 11.93 0.31 17.58
CA VAL A 68 10.96 -0.68 17.13
C VAL A 68 10.88 -1.89 18.06
N VAL A 69 11.98 -2.32 18.68
CA VAL A 69 11.92 -3.38 19.72
C VAL A 69 11.00 -2.97 20.87
N GLN A 70 11.05 -1.70 21.30
CA GLN A 70 10.16 -1.19 22.34
C GLN A 70 8.70 -1.11 21.86
N ILE A 71 8.48 -0.69 20.61
CA ILE A 71 7.17 -0.69 19.96
C ILE A 71 6.56 -2.09 19.96
N LEU A 72 7.33 -3.10 19.56
CA LEU A 72 6.87 -4.48 19.53
C LEU A 72 6.49 -4.99 20.92
N GLY A 73 7.21 -4.56 21.97
CA GLY A 73 6.83 -4.81 23.36
C GLY A 73 5.46 -4.21 23.72
N ARG A 74 5.21 -2.95 23.33
CA ARG A 74 3.90 -2.30 23.53
C ARG A 74 2.79 -3.00 22.74
N TRP A 75 3.04 -3.35 21.48
CA TRP A 75 2.06 -4.06 20.64
C TRP A 75 1.73 -5.46 21.16
N TYR A 76 2.74 -6.18 21.69
CA TYR A 76 2.53 -7.47 22.31
C TYR A 76 1.56 -7.37 23.48
N ARG A 77 1.69 -6.36 24.34
CA ARG A 77 0.75 -6.12 25.46
C ARG A 77 -0.62 -5.67 24.96
N ARG A 78 -0.65 -4.74 24.00
CA ARG A 78 -1.87 -4.10 23.50
C ARG A 78 -2.79 -5.04 22.72
N PHE A 79 -2.25 -5.86 21.83
CA PHE A 79 -3.08 -6.66 20.94
C PHE A 79 -3.47 -7.98 21.57
N ASN A 80 -4.71 -8.43 21.32
CA ASN A 80 -5.14 -9.78 21.66
C ASN A 80 -4.32 -10.85 20.89
N LEU A 81 -4.34 -12.11 21.36
CA LEU A 81 -3.51 -13.17 20.78
C LEU A 81 -3.83 -13.44 19.29
N LYS A 82 -5.10 -13.31 18.88
CA LYS A 82 -5.53 -13.50 17.49
C LYS A 82 -4.90 -12.44 16.57
N THR A 83 -4.95 -11.17 16.97
CA THR A 83 -4.33 -10.06 16.25
C THR A 83 -2.81 -10.17 16.25
N TRP A 84 -2.20 -10.44 17.40
CA TRP A 84 -0.75 -10.65 17.49
C TRP A 84 -0.28 -11.77 16.58
N SER A 85 -0.98 -12.91 16.57
CA SER A 85 -0.64 -14.05 15.71
C SER A 85 -0.68 -13.71 14.21
N ARG A 86 -1.48 -12.72 13.81
CA ARG A 86 -1.49 -12.20 12.42
C ARG A 86 -0.30 -11.29 12.15
N ILE A 87 0.04 -10.41 13.11
CA ILE A 87 1.20 -9.51 13.07
C ILE A 87 2.49 -10.32 12.90
N VAL A 88 2.68 -11.36 13.71
CA VAL A 88 3.87 -12.21 13.73
C VAL A 88 3.77 -13.46 12.85
N LYS A 89 2.73 -13.55 12.01
CA LYS A 89 2.58 -14.68 11.09
C LYS A 89 3.85 -14.80 10.26
N VAL A 90 4.38 -16.01 10.12
CA VAL A 90 5.52 -16.22 9.22
C VAL A 90 5.00 -16.23 7.79
N CYS A 91 5.50 -15.30 6.98
CA CYS A 91 5.11 -15.13 5.60
C CYS A 91 5.58 -16.36 4.79
N LYS A 92 4.65 -17.22 4.34
CA LYS A 92 4.97 -18.44 3.56
C LYS A 92 5.35 -18.05 2.12
N GLY A 93 6.59 -18.31 1.71
CA GLY A 93 7.11 -18.04 0.37
C GLY A 93 8.60 -18.36 0.29
N SER A 94 9.18 -18.36 -0.91
CA SER A 94 10.54 -18.83 -1.26
C SER A 94 11.71 -18.09 -0.57
N ALA A 95 11.44 -17.31 0.45
CA ALA A 95 12.13 -16.05 0.67
C ALA A 95 12.46 -15.74 2.11
N HIS A 96 11.49 -15.86 3.03
CA HIS A 96 11.69 -15.38 4.40
C HIS A 96 10.99 -16.31 5.40
N GLN A 97 11.78 -16.99 6.23
CA GLN A 97 11.29 -17.54 7.51
C GLN A 97 11.22 -16.44 8.58
N VAL A 98 10.80 -15.24 8.18
CA VAL A 98 10.77 -14.03 9.01
C VAL A 98 9.31 -13.70 9.33
N PRO A 99 9.00 -13.30 10.58
CA PRO A 99 7.69 -12.75 10.93
C PRO A 99 7.29 -11.59 10.02
N CYS A 100 6.04 -11.55 9.56
CA CYS A 100 5.59 -10.54 8.62
C CYS A 100 5.84 -9.11 9.16
N VAL A 101 5.62 -8.82 10.45
CA VAL A 101 5.96 -7.50 11.03
C VAL A 101 7.40 -7.05 10.79
N LEU A 102 8.38 -7.96 10.83
CA LEU A 102 9.79 -7.62 10.60
C LEU A 102 10.12 -7.48 9.12
N LYS A 103 9.48 -8.29 8.26
CA LYS A 103 9.54 -8.10 6.79
C LYS A 103 9.04 -6.70 6.43
N GLU A 104 7.85 -6.36 6.91
CA GLU A 104 7.19 -5.09 6.61
C GLU A 104 7.99 -3.90 7.19
N LEU A 105 8.58 -4.04 8.38
CA LEU A 105 9.52 -3.04 8.91
C LEU A 105 10.74 -2.87 7.99
N ASN A 106 11.37 -3.97 7.59
CA ASN A 106 12.58 -3.94 6.77
C ASN A 106 12.33 -3.20 5.46
N GLU A 107 11.18 -3.43 4.82
CA GLU A 107 10.80 -2.77 3.56
C GLU A 107 10.35 -1.32 3.76
N SER A 108 9.72 -0.99 4.88
CA SER A 108 9.18 0.34 5.17
C SER A 108 10.13 1.30 5.89
N ALA A 109 11.26 0.83 6.42
CA ALA A 109 12.17 1.66 7.22
C ALA A 109 12.65 2.94 6.52
N PRO A 110 13.11 2.93 5.24
CA PRO A 110 13.49 4.17 4.57
C PRO A 110 12.31 5.16 4.43
N VAL A 111 11.08 4.65 4.24
CA VAL A 111 9.86 5.48 4.21
C VAL A 111 9.59 6.07 5.59
N ILE A 112 9.69 5.28 6.64
CA ILE A 112 9.53 5.74 8.03
C ILE A 112 10.50 6.88 8.32
N MET A 113 11.78 6.71 8.00
CA MET A 113 12.81 7.73 8.22
C MET A 113 12.55 9.01 7.41
N LYS A 114 12.16 8.88 6.13
CA LYS A 114 11.85 10.05 5.30
C LYS A 114 10.63 10.82 5.82
N VAL A 115 9.56 10.11 6.23
CA VAL A 115 8.34 10.74 6.77
C VAL A 115 8.62 11.44 8.11
N ARG A 116 9.41 10.83 9.01
CA ARG A 116 9.86 11.49 10.25
C ARG A 116 10.54 12.82 9.94
N LYS A 117 11.52 12.81 9.04
CA LYS A 117 12.24 14.01 8.62
C LYS A 117 11.30 15.09 8.07
N TRP A 118 10.34 14.71 7.22
CA TRP A 118 9.36 15.66 6.68
C TRP A 118 8.48 16.29 7.77
N VAL A 119 7.97 15.49 8.70
CA VAL A 119 7.12 15.97 9.82
C VAL A 119 7.92 16.86 10.78
N GLU A 120 9.16 16.50 11.08
CA GLU A 120 10.08 17.29 11.90
C GLU A 120 10.41 18.63 11.23
N SER A 121 10.63 18.63 9.91
CA SER A 121 10.99 19.83 9.14
C SER A 121 9.85 20.82 8.92
N LEU A 122 8.61 20.48 9.29
CA LEU A 122 7.51 21.43 9.17
C LEU A 122 7.82 22.71 9.98
N PRO A 123 7.38 23.89 9.53
CA PRO A 123 7.46 25.08 10.38
C PRO A 123 6.69 24.89 11.70
N PRO A 124 7.11 25.49 12.82
CA PRO A 124 6.36 25.43 14.08
C PRO A 124 4.92 25.94 13.96
N THR A 125 4.70 26.90 13.06
CA THR A 125 3.38 27.51 12.77
C THR A 125 2.52 26.70 11.80
N ALA A 126 3.09 25.67 11.17
CA ALA A 126 2.38 24.85 10.21
C ALA A 126 1.25 24.05 10.88
N PRO A 127 0.11 23.84 10.19
CA PRO A 127 -0.90 22.89 10.62
C PRO A 127 -0.30 21.49 10.74
N LYS A 128 -0.89 20.68 11.62
CA LYS A 128 -0.49 19.27 11.80
C LYS A 128 -0.65 18.49 10.50
N ALA A 129 0.27 17.59 10.20
CA ALA A 129 0.28 16.81 8.97
C ALA A 129 -0.79 15.70 8.95
N CYS A 130 -1.25 15.35 7.74
CA CYS A 130 -2.01 14.15 7.46
C CYS A 130 -1.12 13.11 6.78
N ILE A 131 -1.12 11.87 7.27
CA ILE A 131 -0.41 10.76 6.63
C ILE A 131 -1.41 9.93 5.84
N VAL A 132 -1.10 9.62 4.58
CA VAL A 132 -1.94 8.80 3.71
C VAL A 132 -1.17 7.57 3.25
N ASP A 133 -1.62 6.38 3.64
CA ASP A 133 -1.01 5.09 3.34
C ASP A 133 -1.79 4.40 2.21
N LEU A 134 -1.23 4.47 1.00
CA LEU A 134 -1.79 3.96 -0.24
C LEU A 134 -1.48 2.47 -0.40
N GLY A 135 -2.50 1.63 -0.48
CA GLY A 135 -2.32 0.18 -0.53
C GLY A 135 -1.89 -0.37 0.82
N ALA A 136 -2.46 0.17 1.90
CA ALA A 136 -2.00 -0.06 3.26
C ALA A 136 -2.03 -1.54 3.70
N GLY A 137 -2.83 -2.40 3.05
CA GLY A 137 -2.87 -3.83 3.35
C GLY A 137 -3.31 -4.12 4.79
N PHE A 138 -2.37 -4.52 5.65
CA PHE A 138 -2.62 -4.66 7.10
C PHE A 138 -2.38 -3.36 7.88
N GLY A 139 -1.67 -2.39 7.32
CA GLY A 139 -1.43 -1.07 7.92
C GLY A 139 -0.14 -0.97 8.74
N PHE A 140 0.85 -1.86 8.53
CA PHE A 140 2.10 -1.87 9.31
C PHE A 140 2.86 -0.54 9.26
N LEU A 141 2.99 0.07 8.08
CA LEU A 141 3.62 1.39 7.93
C LEU A 141 2.92 2.42 8.82
N SER A 142 1.60 2.55 8.67
CA SER A 142 0.79 3.47 9.48
C SER A 142 0.89 3.19 10.97
N MET A 143 0.92 1.92 11.39
CA MET A 143 1.07 1.56 12.81
C MET A 143 2.44 1.97 13.36
N PHE A 144 3.53 1.73 12.62
CA PHE A 144 4.88 2.16 13.05
C PHE A 144 4.98 3.69 13.13
N LEU A 145 4.51 4.39 12.09
CA LEU A 145 4.47 5.85 12.09
C LEU A 145 3.58 6.39 13.22
N ALA A 146 2.46 5.73 13.52
CA ALA A 146 1.59 6.11 14.62
C ALA A 146 2.23 5.91 16.00
N GLU A 147 3.30 5.12 16.16
CA GLU A 147 4.09 5.09 17.39
C GLU A 147 5.17 6.18 17.40
N LEU A 148 5.88 6.31 16.27
CA LEU A 148 7.11 7.10 16.16
C LEU A 148 6.87 8.60 15.97
N LEU A 149 5.75 8.99 15.35
CA LEU A 149 5.52 10.40 15.03
C LEU A 149 5.00 11.21 16.24
N PRO A 150 5.39 12.49 16.33
CA PRO A 150 4.94 13.38 17.40
C PRO A 150 3.44 13.76 17.31
N PRO A 151 2.66 13.62 18.42
CA PRO A 151 1.23 13.93 18.44
C PRO A 151 0.88 15.41 18.19
N GLU A 152 1.81 16.30 18.49
CA GLU A 152 1.71 17.74 18.26
C GLU A 152 1.94 18.13 16.80
N ARG A 153 2.42 17.20 15.95
CA ARG A 153 2.80 17.45 14.55
C ARG A 153 1.97 16.68 13.53
N VAL A 154 1.23 15.67 13.96
CA VAL A 154 0.40 14.84 13.08
C VAL A 154 -1.05 14.86 13.55
N ALA A 155 -1.97 15.08 12.61
CA ALA A 155 -3.40 15.18 12.87
C ALA A 155 -4.06 13.80 12.84
N LYS A 156 -3.81 13.03 11.78
CA LYS A 156 -4.53 11.79 11.47
C LYS A 156 -3.83 10.95 10.40
N PHE A 157 -4.28 9.69 10.29
CA PHE A 157 -3.87 8.74 9.28
C PHE A 157 -5.06 8.32 8.41
N PHE A 158 -4.85 8.22 7.10
CA PHE A 158 -5.78 7.59 6.16
C PHE A 158 -5.14 6.35 5.55
N LEU A 159 -5.71 5.18 5.82
CA LEU A 159 -5.26 3.88 5.32
C LEU A 159 -6.18 3.48 4.17
N LEU A 160 -5.64 3.45 2.96
CA LEU A 160 -6.41 3.18 1.75
C LEU A 160 -6.09 1.78 1.23
N ASP A 161 -7.10 0.92 1.13
CA ASP A 161 -6.95 -0.38 0.46
C ASP A 161 -8.29 -0.84 -0.11
N MET A 162 -8.27 -1.69 -1.15
CA MET A 162 -9.49 -2.28 -1.68
C MET A 162 -10.11 -3.32 -0.72
N THR A 163 -9.33 -3.84 0.24
CA THR A 163 -9.79 -4.87 1.20
C THR A 163 -10.32 -4.30 2.51
N TYR A 164 -10.08 -3.02 2.81
CA TYR A 164 -10.63 -2.40 4.01
C TYR A 164 -12.14 -2.16 3.88
N PRO A 165 -12.91 -2.24 4.98
CA PRO A 165 -14.18 -1.58 5.08
C PRO A 165 -13.97 -0.06 5.23
N ASN A 166 -14.94 0.74 4.79
CA ASN A 166 -15.04 2.13 5.20
C ASN A 166 -15.44 2.12 6.69
N LEU A 167 -14.58 2.68 7.56
CA LEU A 167 -14.84 2.73 9.01
C LEU A 167 -16.23 3.35 9.30
N GLY A 168 -16.96 3.04 10.38
CA GLY A 168 -18.22 3.75 10.68
C GLY A 168 -19.39 3.62 9.66
N VAL A 169 -19.23 2.85 8.58
CA VAL A 169 -20.32 2.50 7.65
C VAL A 169 -20.79 1.08 7.95
N GLY A 170 -21.98 0.95 8.52
CA GLY A 170 -22.52 -0.36 8.93
C GLY A 170 -22.56 -1.41 7.83
N ASN A 171 -22.73 -1.00 6.57
CA ASN A 171 -22.83 -1.91 5.41
C ASN A 171 -21.52 -2.02 4.59
N SER A 172 -20.42 -1.43 5.03
CA SER A 172 -19.18 -1.52 4.27
C SER A 172 -18.48 -2.85 4.51
N SER A 173 -18.46 -3.70 3.47
CA SER A 173 -17.74 -4.97 3.52
C SER A 173 -16.25 -4.79 3.20
N GLY A 174 -15.40 -5.41 4.01
CA GLY A 174 -13.96 -5.54 3.77
C GLY A 174 -13.44 -6.88 4.30
N SER A 175 -12.43 -7.44 3.65
CA SER A 175 -11.77 -8.68 4.09
C SER A 175 -10.67 -8.42 5.12
N THR A 176 -10.17 -7.19 5.23
CA THR A 176 -9.21 -6.80 6.27
C THR A 176 -9.96 -6.32 7.52
N SER A 177 -9.83 -7.05 8.64
CA SER A 177 -10.28 -6.58 9.96
C SER A 177 -9.52 -5.31 10.38
N ILE A 178 -10.23 -4.41 11.05
CA ILE A 178 -9.75 -3.10 11.52
C ILE A 178 -9.54 -3.05 13.05
N GLU A 179 -9.74 -4.17 13.76
CA GLU A 179 -9.65 -4.22 15.23
C GLU A 179 -8.31 -3.69 15.75
N HIS A 180 -7.21 -3.98 15.04
CA HIS A 180 -5.87 -3.55 15.42
C HIS A 180 -5.60 -2.05 15.17
N LEU A 181 -6.53 -1.35 14.50
CA LEU A 181 -6.47 0.09 14.23
C LEU A 181 -7.27 0.92 15.24
N GLN A 182 -7.78 0.31 16.31
CA GLN A 182 -8.55 1.00 17.36
C GLN A 182 -7.66 1.44 18.53
N GLY A 183 -7.97 2.57 19.16
CA GLY A 183 -7.31 3.06 20.39
C GLY A 183 -5.91 3.64 20.20
N TRP A 184 -5.61 4.18 19.02
CA TRP A 184 -4.32 4.83 18.74
C TRP A 184 -4.32 6.30 19.18
N LYS A 185 -3.13 6.85 19.46
CA LYS A 185 -2.96 8.28 19.78
C LYS A 185 -3.38 9.23 18.65
N PHE A 186 -3.49 8.69 17.42
CA PHE A 186 -4.00 9.39 16.26
C PHE A 186 -5.28 8.73 15.77
N PRO A 187 -6.26 9.50 15.26
CA PRO A 187 -7.33 8.95 14.46
C PRO A 187 -6.77 8.20 13.23
N MET A 188 -7.17 6.93 13.08
CA MET A 188 -6.80 6.07 11.95
C MET A 188 -8.06 5.74 11.14
N TYR A 189 -8.20 6.33 9.96
CA TYR A 189 -9.35 6.13 9.09
C TYR A 189 -9.05 5.11 8.01
N THR A 190 -9.90 4.10 7.84
CA THR A 190 -9.77 3.13 6.74
C THR A 190 -10.74 3.45 5.61
N LEU A 191 -10.24 3.53 4.38
CA LEU A 191 -11.04 3.77 3.18
C LEU A 191 -10.93 2.60 2.21
N LYS A 192 -12.08 2.12 1.74
CA LYS A 192 -12.17 1.17 0.65
C LYS A 192 -11.93 1.86 -0.68
N VAL A 193 -10.70 1.72 -1.21
CA VAL A 193 -10.24 2.49 -2.36
C VAL A 193 -9.65 1.55 -3.41
N ASP A 194 -10.21 1.63 -4.63
CA ASP A 194 -9.59 1.04 -5.82
C ASP A 194 -8.88 2.13 -6.61
N LEU A 195 -7.55 2.20 -6.45
CA LEU A 195 -6.67 3.16 -7.15
C LEU A 195 -6.66 2.97 -8.67
N LYS A 196 -7.23 1.88 -9.21
CA LYS A 196 -7.36 1.68 -10.67
C LYS A 196 -8.53 2.49 -11.24
N LYS A 197 -9.50 2.88 -10.41
CA LYS A 197 -10.72 3.57 -10.85
C LYS A 197 -10.56 5.09 -10.78
N LYS A 198 -10.72 5.76 -11.93
CA LYS A 198 -10.63 7.22 -12.07
C LYS A 198 -11.52 7.97 -11.07
N SER A 199 -12.78 7.56 -10.92
CA SER A 199 -13.73 8.24 -10.02
C SER A 199 -13.28 8.23 -8.56
N THR A 200 -12.56 7.18 -8.13
CA THR A 200 -11.99 7.09 -6.79
C THR A 200 -10.88 8.12 -6.58
N LEU A 201 -10.01 8.35 -7.57
CA LEU A 201 -8.89 9.30 -7.47
C LEU A 201 -9.38 10.73 -7.25
N ASN A 202 -10.43 11.13 -7.98
CA ASN A 202 -11.06 12.44 -7.80
C ASN A 202 -11.64 12.62 -6.39
N GLN A 203 -12.20 11.54 -5.81
CA GLN A 203 -12.74 11.57 -4.45
C GLN A 203 -11.63 11.69 -3.40
N LEU A 204 -10.50 11.01 -3.59
CA LEU A 204 -9.33 11.16 -2.71
C LEU A 204 -8.77 12.58 -2.75
N ALA A 205 -8.60 13.14 -3.95
CA ALA A 205 -8.17 14.51 -4.14
C ALA A 205 -9.05 15.51 -3.38
N ALA A 206 -10.37 15.42 -3.58
CA ALA A 206 -11.30 16.37 -3.00
C ALA A 206 -11.48 16.22 -1.48
N ARG A 207 -11.37 15.00 -0.94
CA ARG A 207 -11.84 14.71 0.42
C ARG A 207 -10.73 14.28 1.38
N VAL A 208 -9.68 13.62 0.90
CA VAL A 208 -8.57 13.18 1.74
C VAL A 208 -7.44 14.19 1.70
N PHE A 209 -7.03 14.61 0.52
CA PHE A 209 -5.86 15.49 0.37
C PHE A 209 -6.14 16.96 0.71
N ARG A 210 -7.41 17.33 0.80
CA ARG A 210 -7.89 18.64 1.26
C ARG A 210 -8.65 18.54 2.58
N ALA A 211 -8.38 17.49 3.36
CA ALA A 211 -8.99 17.36 4.68
C ALA A 211 -8.45 18.46 5.62
N PRO A 212 -9.32 19.12 6.41
CA PRO A 212 -8.84 20.03 7.46
C PRO A 212 -8.10 19.24 8.55
N VAL A 213 -7.27 19.93 9.34
CA VAL A 213 -6.57 19.33 10.50
C VAL A 213 -7.58 18.75 11.48
N SER A 214 -8.55 19.55 11.91
CA SER A 214 -9.65 19.11 12.75
C SER A 214 -10.88 20.00 12.51
N LYS A 215 -11.91 19.88 13.34
CA LYS A 215 -13.03 20.83 13.30
C LYS A 215 -12.63 22.19 13.86
N GLU A 216 -11.76 22.18 14.85
CA GLU A 216 -11.27 23.34 15.58
C GLU A 216 -10.14 24.06 14.82
N ASP A 217 -9.39 23.32 13.99
CA ASP A 217 -8.40 23.87 13.06
C ASP A 217 -8.83 23.57 11.61
N PRO A 218 -9.57 24.50 10.96
CA PRO A 218 -10.11 24.31 9.62
C PRO A 218 -9.05 24.44 8.52
N ARG A 219 -7.79 24.75 8.87
CA ARG A 219 -6.70 24.84 7.89
C ARG A 219 -6.47 23.47 7.26
N TYR A 220 -6.13 23.45 5.98
CA TYR A 220 -5.74 22.22 5.30
C TYR A 220 -4.43 21.67 5.88
N ALA A 221 -4.46 20.38 6.22
CA ALA A 221 -3.29 19.69 6.72
C ALA A 221 -2.29 19.44 5.57
N PRO A 222 -0.97 19.69 5.76
CA PRO A 222 0.01 19.22 4.81
C PRO A 222 -0.05 17.69 4.71
N VAL A 223 -0.10 17.15 3.49
CA VAL A 223 -0.28 15.72 3.26
C VAL A 223 1.04 15.05 2.88
N TYR A 224 1.35 13.94 3.57
CA TYR A 224 2.41 13.01 3.19
C TYR A 224 1.81 11.69 2.72
N ALA A 225 1.88 11.45 1.41
CA ALA A 225 1.37 10.22 0.80
C ALA A 225 2.48 9.18 0.71
N CYS A 226 2.21 7.98 1.22
CA CYS A 226 3.12 6.85 1.24
C CYS A 226 2.47 5.68 0.50
N GLY A 227 3.23 4.96 -0.32
CA GLY A 227 2.73 3.77 -1.00
C GLY A 227 3.77 2.67 -1.03
N ILE A 228 3.58 1.62 -0.23
CA ILE A 228 4.46 0.45 -0.22
C ILE A 228 3.72 -0.70 -0.87
N HIS A 229 4.43 -1.47 -1.71
CA HIS A 229 3.85 -2.61 -2.45
C HIS A 229 2.73 -2.25 -3.43
N LEU A 230 2.77 -1.05 -4.02
CA LEU A 230 1.88 -0.75 -5.14
C LEU A 230 2.42 -1.41 -6.41
N CYS A 231 1.74 -2.48 -6.84
CA CYS A 231 2.20 -3.31 -7.95
C CYS A 231 1.64 -2.83 -9.30
N ASN A 232 2.39 -3.07 -10.38
CA ASN A 232 1.97 -2.81 -11.76
C ASN A 232 1.61 -1.32 -11.94
N THR A 233 0.46 -0.99 -12.52
CA THR A 233 0.04 0.39 -12.79
C THR A 233 -0.40 1.16 -11.54
N LEU A 234 -0.50 0.51 -10.38
CA LEU A 234 -0.87 1.18 -9.13
C LEU A 234 0.18 2.21 -8.72
N GLY A 235 1.47 1.91 -8.90
CA GLY A 235 2.55 2.87 -8.63
C GLY A 235 2.42 4.15 -9.46
N ILE A 236 2.11 4.00 -10.76
CA ILE A 236 1.91 5.14 -11.65
C ILE A 236 0.65 5.94 -11.26
N ARG A 237 -0.41 5.28 -10.79
CA ARG A 237 -1.61 5.94 -10.26
C ARG A 237 -1.34 6.72 -8.97
N ALA A 238 -0.49 6.20 -8.10
CA ALA A 238 -0.07 6.92 -6.89
C ALA A 238 0.80 8.15 -7.21
N ALA A 239 1.75 8.01 -8.14
CA ALA A 239 2.53 9.14 -8.64
C ALA A 239 1.63 10.20 -9.31
N GLN A 240 0.61 9.77 -10.06
CA GLN A 240 -0.38 10.66 -10.64
C GLN A 240 -1.16 11.43 -9.56
N LEU A 241 -1.57 10.75 -8.47
CA LEU A 241 -2.21 11.41 -7.34
C LEU A 241 -1.32 12.50 -6.73
N PHE A 242 -0.02 12.28 -6.63
CA PHE A 242 0.91 13.32 -6.21
C PHE A 242 0.91 14.50 -7.18
N ASN A 243 1.12 14.27 -8.49
CA ASN A 243 1.16 15.33 -9.51
C ASN A 243 -0.12 16.17 -9.54
N GLU A 244 -1.29 15.55 -9.42
CA GLU A 244 -2.60 16.21 -9.56
C GLU A 244 -3.06 16.97 -8.30
N ASN A 245 -2.32 16.87 -7.19
CA ASN A 245 -2.69 17.44 -5.91
C ASN A 245 -1.51 18.17 -5.28
N ALA A 246 -1.42 19.49 -5.54
CA ALA A 246 -0.37 20.36 -5.00
C ALA A 246 -0.30 20.39 -3.46
N ASP A 247 -1.41 20.04 -2.79
CA ASP A 247 -1.52 19.94 -1.33
C ASP A 247 -0.71 18.77 -0.74
N VAL A 248 -0.38 17.77 -1.56
CA VAL A 248 0.52 16.68 -1.17
C VAL A 248 1.95 17.20 -1.16
N ARG A 249 2.51 17.36 0.05
CA ARG A 249 3.83 17.96 0.29
C ARG A 249 4.96 16.95 0.15
N GLY A 250 4.69 15.69 0.41
CA GLY A 250 5.67 14.62 0.25
C GLY A 250 5.03 13.35 -0.28
N PHE A 251 5.76 12.64 -1.11
CA PHE A 251 5.39 11.36 -1.69
C PHE A 251 6.54 10.37 -1.52
N ALA A 252 6.28 9.29 -0.79
CA ALA A 252 7.21 8.20 -0.59
C ALA A 252 6.64 6.92 -1.22
N PHE A 253 7.36 6.34 -2.17
CA PHE A 253 6.87 5.23 -2.96
C PHE A 253 7.89 4.09 -3.02
N VAL A 254 7.45 2.89 -2.66
CA VAL A 254 8.24 1.67 -2.71
C VAL A 254 7.53 0.66 -3.62
N PRO A 255 7.94 0.58 -4.89
CA PRO A 255 7.35 -0.40 -5.79
C PRO A 255 7.65 -1.85 -5.40
N CYS A 256 6.68 -2.74 -5.62
CA CYS A 256 6.86 -4.20 -5.51
C CYS A 256 7.10 -4.86 -6.87
N CYS A 257 6.41 -4.41 -7.92
CA CYS A 257 6.36 -5.08 -9.22
C CYS A 257 6.17 -4.04 -10.33
N PHE A 258 6.80 -4.26 -11.49
CA PHE A 258 6.49 -3.54 -12.72
C PHE A 258 5.37 -4.24 -13.53
N PRO A 259 4.77 -3.59 -14.54
CA PRO A 259 3.75 -4.19 -15.41
C PRO A 259 4.14 -5.53 -16.03
N THR A 260 3.18 -6.40 -16.34
CA THR A 260 3.48 -7.75 -16.87
C THR A 260 3.78 -7.72 -18.37
N SER A 261 4.37 -8.80 -18.90
CA SER A 261 4.64 -8.97 -20.34
C SER A 261 3.40 -8.82 -21.24
N ARG A 262 2.20 -8.94 -20.68
CA ARG A 262 0.96 -8.61 -21.40
C ARG A 262 0.96 -7.17 -21.93
N HIS A 263 1.50 -6.22 -21.16
CA HIS A 263 1.58 -4.82 -21.55
C HIS A 263 2.58 -4.62 -22.71
N LEU A 264 3.64 -5.43 -22.76
CA LEU A 264 4.56 -5.49 -23.90
C LEU A 264 3.84 -6.00 -25.16
N THR A 265 3.10 -7.11 -25.06
CA THR A 265 2.33 -7.66 -26.20
C THR A 265 1.25 -6.72 -26.71
N GLN A 266 0.69 -5.90 -25.81
CA GLN A 266 -0.31 -4.87 -26.14
C GLN A 266 0.33 -3.56 -26.60
N ASP A 267 1.66 -3.48 -26.71
CA ASP A 267 2.43 -2.28 -27.04
C ASP A 267 2.01 -1.05 -26.21
N VAL A 268 1.69 -1.25 -24.91
CA VAL A 268 1.11 -0.20 -24.06
C VAL A 268 2.01 1.04 -24.01
N ILE A 269 1.39 2.23 -24.15
CA ILE A 269 2.04 3.51 -23.90
C ILE A 269 1.45 4.13 -22.64
N TYR A 270 2.33 4.51 -21.73
CA TYR A 270 1.99 5.18 -20.48
C TYR A 270 2.23 6.68 -20.61
N GLN A 271 1.46 7.45 -19.84
CA GLN A 271 1.70 8.86 -19.60
C GLN A 271 1.55 9.17 -18.11
N LEU A 272 2.54 9.88 -17.55
CA LEU A 272 2.54 10.40 -16.19
C LEU A 272 3.04 11.85 -16.23
N GLY A 273 2.15 12.80 -15.98
CA GLY A 273 2.43 14.21 -16.26
C GLY A 273 2.71 14.43 -17.74
N GLU A 274 3.82 15.11 -18.03
CA GLU A 274 4.30 15.33 -19.40
C GLU A 274 5.13 14.16 -19.95
N HIS A 275 5.57 13.26 -19.08
CA HIS A 275 6.41 12.13 -19.46
C HIS A 275 5.61 11.01 -20.09
N LYS A 276 6.10 10.51 -21.23
CA LYS A 276 5.51 9.38 -21.97
C LYS A 276 6.57 8.31 -22.19
N PHE A 277 6.20 7.05 -21.96
CA PHE A 277 7.10 5.92 -22.13
C PHE A 277 6.31 4.67 -22.53
N ALA A 278 6.94 3.79 -23.30
CA ALA A 278 6.33 2.57 -23.79
C ALA A 278 6.69 1.36 -22.93
N ALA A 279 5.81 0.36 -22.89
CA ALA A 279 6.06 -0.89 -22.18
C ALA A 279 7.36 -1.58 -22.64
N ARG A 280 7.71 -1.45 -23.92
CA ARG A 280 8.97 -1.96 -24.49
C ARG A 280 10.23 -1.31 -23.95
N ASP A 281 10.15 -0.12 -23.36
CA ASP A 281 11.32 0.60 -22.86
C ASP A 281 11.86 -0.02 -21.57
N PHE A 282 11.02 -0.76 -20.83
CA PHE A 282 11.40 -1.44 -19.59
C PHE A 282 11.05 -2.94 -19.55
N LEU A 283 10.24 -3.47 -20.48
CA LEU A 283 9.89 -4.91 -20.51
C LEU A 283 10.67 -5.73 -21.53
N ASP A 284 11.35 -5.10 -22.49
CA ASP A 284 12.04 -5.83 -23.55
C ASP A 284 13.28 -6.56 -23.01
N GLY A 285 13.16 -7.88 -22.86
CA GLY A 285 14.24 -8.73 -22.38
C GLY A 285 15.46 -8.79 -23.29
N LYS A 286 15.37 -8.34 -24.55
CA LYS A 286 16.53 -8.21 -25.43
C LYS A 286 17.35 -6.96 -25.10
N LYS A 287 16.69 -5.86 -24.70
CA LYS A 287 17.34 -4.61 -24.31
C LYS A 287 17.81 -4.63 -22.86
N LEU A 288 17.00 -5.22 -21.98
CA LEU A 288 17.22 -5.28 -20.54
C LEU A 288 17.13 -6.74 -20.10
N PRO A 289 18.21 -7.53 -20.18
CA PRO A 289 18.16 -8.98 -19.94
C PRO A 289 17.73 -9.36 -18.52
N SER A 290 18.18 -8.60 -17.52
CA SER A 290 17.90 -8.83 -16.10
C SER A 290 16.55 -8.26 -15.68
N ASN A 291 15.82 -9.00 -14.82
CA ASN A 291 14.62 -8.47 -14.16
C ASN A 291 14.91 -7.22 -13.31
N ASN A 292 16.12 -7.10 -12.76
CA ASN A 292 16.50 -5.94 -11.96
C ASN A 292 16.64 -4.70 -12.83
N ASP A 293 17.25 -4.82 -14.01
CA ASP A 293 17.45 -3.70 -14.93
C ASP A 293 16.10 -3.24 -15.49
N ARG A 294 15.21 -4.19 -15.80
CA ARG A 294 13.81 -3.91 -16.17
C ARG A 294 13.06 -3.17 -15.06
N PHE A 295 13.19 -3.63 -13.83
CA PHE A 295 12.53 -3.02 -12.66
C PHE A 295 13.08 -1.61 -12.38
N LEU A 296 14.40 -1.43 -12.41
CA LEU A 296 15.06 -0.14 -12.25
C LEU A 296 14.62 0.82 -13.36
N ARG A 297 14.65 0.40 -14.62
CA ARG A 297 14.23 1.24 -15.76
C ARG A 297 12.78 1.68 -15.65
N TRP A 298 11.91 0.79 -15.19
CA TRP A 298 10.51 1.16 -14.92
C TRP A 298 10.40 2.19 -13.78
N ALA A 299 11.16 2.03 -12.69
CA ALA A 299 11.17 2.99 -11.59
C ALA A 299 11.73 4.36 -12.02
N GLU A 300 12.76 4.40 -12.87
CA GLU A 300 13.28 5.62 -13.50
C GLU A 300 12.19 6.34 -14.30
N HIS A 301 11.41 5.63 -15.11
CA HIS A 301 10.30 6.24 -15.84
C HIS A 301 9.21 6.80 -14.91
N VAL A 302 8.91 6.12 -13.79
CA VAL A 302 7.99 6.67 -12.79
C VAL A 302 8.58 7.96 -12.18
N LEU A 303 9.87 7.95 -11.81
CA LEU A 303 10.56 9.13 -11.29
C LEU A 303 10.55 10.28 -12.29
N GLU A 304 10.89 10.03 -13.56
CA GLU A 304 10.89 11.01 -14.65
C GLU A 304 9.53 11.73 -14.76
N GLY A 305 8.42 10.97 -14.68
CA GLY A 305 7.06 11.53 -14.76
C GLY A 305 6.53 12.21 -13.50
N ILE A 306 7.17 12.07 -12.34
CA ILE A 306 6.77 12.80 -11.12
C ILE A 306 7.12 14.28 -11.27
N ASP A 307 6.16 15.16 -10.98
CA ASP A 307 6.32 16.60 -11.01
C ASP A 307 6.14 17.21 -9.60
N PRO A 308 7.24 17.53 -8.90
CA PRO A 308 7.19 18.17 -7.61
C PRO A 308 7.03 19.71 -7.72
N GLY A 309 6.96 20.26 -8.95
CA GLY A 309 6.89 21.69 -9.22
C GLY A 309 8.26 22.40 -9.20
N PRO A 310 8.32 23.71 -9.50
CA PRO A 310 9.56 24.44 -9.79
C PRO A 310 10.63 24.44 -8.69
N SER A 311 10.22 24.33 -7.43
CA SER A 311 11.13 24.31 -6.27
C SER A 311 11.05 22.99 -5.49
N GLY A 312 10.38 21.99 -6.06
CA GLY A 312 10.29 20.67 -5.50
C GLY A 312 11.50 19.81 -5.85
N SER A 313 11.68 18.72 -5.12
CA SER A 313 12.75 17.75 -5.36
C SER A 313 12.17 16.35 -5.53
N LYS A 314 12.91 15.49 -6.24
CA LYS A 314 12.61 14.05 -6.35
C LYS A 314 13.91 13.27 -6.40
N SER A 315 13.91 12.10 -5.78
CA SER A 315 15.07 11.19 -5.73
C SER A 315 14.63 9.74 -5.95
N LEU A 316 15.55 8.98 -6.55
CA LEU A 316 15.50 7.52 -6.63
C LEU A 316 16.64 6.99 -5.78
N GLU A 317 16.30 6.36 -4.67
CA GLU A 317 17.25 5.83 -3.72
C GLU A 317 17.26 4.31 -3.78
N ARG A 318 18.42 3.72 -3.51
CA ARG A 318 18.59 2.27 -3.44
C ARG A 318 19.12 1.86 -2.08
N HIS A 319 18.29 1.15 -1.32
CA HIS A 319 18.63 0.60 -0.02
C HIS A 319 18.70 -0.92 -0.12
N MET A 320 19.91 -1.48 -0.09
CA MET A 320 20.15 -2.91 -0.30
C MET A 320 19.59 -3.75 0.84
N LEU A 321 18.29 -4.03 0.79
CA LEU A 321 17.61 -4.97 1.66
C LEU A 321 17.84 -6.40 1.14
N VAL A 322 17.93 -7.37 2.06
CA VAL A 322 18.32 -8.74 1.74
C VAL A 322 17.28 -9.31 0.79
N ARG A 323 17.75 -9.64 -0.42
CA ARG A 323 16.91 -10.26 -1.42
C ARG A 323 16.73 -11.72 -1.05
N PRO A 324 15.50 -12.21 -1.01
CA PRO A 324 15.30 -13.64 -0.92
C PRO A 324 15.95 -14.33 -2.11
N ARG A 325 16.68 -15.42 -1.86
CA ARG A 325 17.24 -16.26 -2.92
C ARG A 325 16.09 -16.73 -3.81
N ARG A 326 16.04 -16.24 -5.06
CA ARG A 326 14.98 -16.48 -6.08
C ARG A 326 13.71 -15.61 -5.98
N GLY A 327 13.73 -14.53 -5.20
CA GLY A 327 12.68 -13.50 -5.28
C GLY A 327 12.70 -12.79 -6.63
N MET A 328 11.53 -12.61 -7.23
CA MET A 328 11.40 -12.08 -8.59
C MET A 328 11.54 -10.56 -8.68
N PHE A 329 11.53 -9.86 -7.54
CA PHE A 329 11.50 -8.40 -7.50
C PHE A 329 12.43 -7.81 -6.44
N ALA A 330 12.99 -6.65 -6.76
CA ALA A 330 13.91 -5.93 -5.94
C ALA A 330 13.14 -4.85 -5.15
N GLN A 331 12.85 -5.12 -3.88
CA GLN A 331 12.25 -4.13 -2.97
C GLN A 331 13.34 -3.26 -2.32
N ASP A 332 14.40 -2.96 -3.08
CA ASP A 332 15.51 -2.11 -2.66
C ASP A 332 15.43 -0.71 -3.29
N ILE A 333 14.41 -0.41 -4.09
CA ILE A 333 14.24 0.88 -4.78
C ILE A 333 13.15 1.71 -4.11
N TYR A 334 13.48 2.97 -3.87
CA TYR A 334 12.64 3.95 -3.19
C TYR A 334 12.56 5.21 -4.03
N ILE A 335 11.36 5.70 -4.26
CA ILE A 335 11.12 6.98 -4.93
C ILE A 335 10.59 7.95 -3.88
N PHE A 336 11.27 9.08 -3.74
CA PHE A 336 10.82 10.17 -2.91
C PHE A 336 10.59 11.40 -3.78
N ALA A 337 9.54 12.16 -3.47
CA ALA A 337 9.33 13.48 -4.03
C ALA A 337 8.78 14.39 -2.94
N GLU A 338 9.20 15.65 -2.95
CA GLU A 338 8.79 16.64 -1.97
C GLU A 338 8.58 17.98 -2.66
N ARG A 339 7.55 18.68 -2.22
CA ARG A 339 7.29 20.06 -2.59
C ARG A 339 7.77 20.94 -1.45
N PRO A 340 8.24 22.16 -1.72
CA PRO A 340 8.54 23.09 -0.65
C PRO A 340 7.28 23.29 0.20
N VAL A 341 7.47 23.43 1.50
CA VAL A 341 6.46 24.01 2.36
C VAL A 341 6.42 25.48 1.98
N ALA A 342 5.58 25.82 1.00
CA ALA A 342 5.27 27.21 0.74
C ALA A 342 4.86 27.83 2.09
N PRO A 343 5.30 29.05 2.41
CA PRO A 343 4.65 29.79 3.49
C PRO A 343 3.17 29.64 3.22
N LEU A 344 2.43 29.12 4.20
CA LEU A 344 0.97 29.12 4.17
C LEU A 344 0.58 30.60 4.27
N ALA A 345 0.90 31.37 3.23
CA ALA A 345 0.51 32.73 3.01
C ALA A 345 -0.97 32.61 2.84
N GLN A 346 -1.67 32.69 3.99
CA GLN A 346 -3.11 32.71 4.16
C GLN A 346 -3.78 32.31 2.86
N ALA A 347 -3.69 31.01 2.52
CA ALA A 347 -4.51 30.43 1.47
C ALA A 347 -5.90 30.48 2.09
N SER A 348 -6.40 31.70 2.04
CA SER A 348 -7.61 32.17 2.63
C SER A 348 -8.64 31.21 2.07
N ALA A 349 -9.51 30.69 2.94
CA ALA A 349 -10.78 30.15 2.47
C ALA A 349 -11.23 31.05 1.32
N GLY A 350 -11.24 30.48 0.10
CA GLY A 350 -10.98 31.23 -1.13
C GLY A 350 -11.69 32.57 -1.13
N THR A 351 -10.97 33.66 -1.45
CA THR A 351 -11.62 34.96 -1.65
C THR A 351 -12.81 34.73 -2.59
N PRO A 352 -14.06 34.93 -2.11
CA PRO A 352 -15.24 34.56 -2.87
C PRO A 352 -15.18 35.21 -4.25
N GLY A 353 -15.14 34.39 -5.31
CA GLY A 353 -15.10 34.88 -6.70
C GLY A 353 -13.78 34.68 -7.45
N THR A 354 -12.71 34.20 -6.82
CA THR A 354 -11.54 33.74 -7.60
C THR A 354 -11.87 32.36 -8.18
N PRO A 355 -11.97 32.18 -9.51
CA PRO A 355 -12.28 30.88 -10.09
C PRO A 355 -11.21 29.89 -9.62
N GLU A 356 -11.65 28.84 -8.92
CA GLU A 356 -10.78 27.74 -8.53
C GLU A 356 -10.02 27.31 -9.80
N PRO A 357 -8.67 27.22 -9.78
CA PRO A 357 -7.92 26.83 -10.95
C PRO A 357 -8.56 25.56 -11.48
N GLN A 358 -9.08 25.62 -12.72
CA GLN A 358 -9.83 24.52 -13.31
C GLN A 358 -8.99 23.26 -13.06
N PRO A 359 -9.54 22.25 -12.38
CA PRO A 359 -8.75 21.10 -11.98
C PRO A 359 -8.17 20.49 -13.25
N ALA A 360 -6.87 20.71 -13.49
CA ALA A 360 -6.14 20.11 -14.59
C ALA A 360 -6.55 18.64 -14.64
N GLN A 361 -7.07 18.16 -15.78
CA GLN A 361 -7.88 16.94 -15.92
C GLN A 361 -7.52 15.83 -14.92
N ARG A 362 -8.11 15.88 -13.72
CA ARG A 362 -7.77 14.95 -12.64
C ARG A 362 -8.20 13.54 -13.02
N GLY A 363 -7.36 12.58 -12.68
CA GLY A 363 -7.51 11.18 -13.03
C GLY A 363 -7.41 10.93 -14.52
N SER A 364 -6.57 11.68 -15.24
CA SER A 364 -6.25 11.37 -16.65
C SER A 364 -5.85 9.89 -16.82
N PRO A 365 -6.14 9.26 -17.97
CA PRO A 365 -5.75 7.87 -18.18
C PRO A 365 -4.21 7.76 -18.15
N VAL A 366 -3.68 6.90 -17.28
CA VAL A 366 -2.24 6.62 -17.24
C VAL A 366 -1.82 5.75 -18.43
N VAL A 367 -2.70 4.88 -18.90
CA VAL A 367 -2.51 4.14 -20.16
C VAL A 367 -3.23 4.92 -21.25
N ILE A 368 -2.46 5.59 -22.09
CA ILE A 368 -3.01 6.46 -23.15
C ILE A 368 -3.19 5.70 -24.47
N TRP A 369 -2.52 4.56 -24.64
CA TRP A 369 -2.67 3.72 -25.81
C TRP A 369 -2.36 2.25 -25.52
N ALA A 370 -3.08 1.35 -26.20
CA ALA A 370 -2.82 -0.10 -26.22
C ALA A 370 -3.38 -0.71 -27.51
N LYS A 371 -2.57 -1.49 -28.23
CA LYS A 371 -2.91 -2.13 -29.53
C LYS A 371 -4.19 -2.95 -29.49
N TYR A 372 -4.46 -3.60 -28.36
CA TYR A 372 -5.68 -4.34 -28.09
C TYR A 372 -6.28 -3.76 -26.83
N GLY A 373 -7.17 -2.77 -26.98
CA GLY A 373 -7.67 -1.93 -25.89
C GLY A 373 -8.04 -2.73 -24.64
N HIS A 374 -7.73 -2.19 -23.45
CA HIS A 374 -8.02 -2.85 -22.17
C HIS A 374 -9.52 -3.13 -21.94
N GLY A 375 -10.42 -2.51 -22.73
CA GLY A 375 -11.87 -2.70 -22.71
C GLY A 375 -12.46 -3.52 -23.86
N ASN A 376 -11.68 -3.91 -24.88
CA ASN A 376 -12.18 -4.80 -25.92
C ASN A 376 -12.03 -6.25 -25.44
N ARG A 377 -12.89 -6.65 -24.49
CA ARG A 377 -13.53 -7.96 -24.66
C ARG A 377 -14.23 -7.82 -25.99
N ALA A 378 -13.60 -8.29 -27.07
CA ALA A 378 -14.27 -8.43 -28.35
C ALA A 378 -15.65 -8.97 -28.01
N ARG A 379 -16.70 -8.19 -28.33
CA ARG A 379 -18.05 -8.73 -28.38
C ARG A 379 -17.87 -10.03 -29.11
N ARG A 380 -18.05 -11.17 -28.42
CA ARG A 380 -18.20 -12.45 -29.10
C ARG A 380 -19.19 -12.12 -30.21
N LYS A 381 -18.80 -12.33 -31.48
CA LYS A 381 -19.77 -12.28 -32.58
C LYS A 381 -21.01 -12.99 -32.04
N PRO A 382 -22.21 -12.38 -32.10
CA PRO A 382 -23.42 -13.13 -31.77
C PRO A 382 -23.29 -14.46 -32.49
N ALA A 383 -23.43 -15.56 -31.75
CA ALA A 383 -23.42 -16.88 -32.36
C ALA A 383 -24.35 -16.78 -33.57
N GLY A 384 -23.84 -17.11 -34.76
CA GLY A 384 -24.67 -17.16 -35.95
C GLY A 384 -25.92 -17.98 -35.64
N PRO A 385 -27.04 -17.73 -36.34
CA PRO A 385 -28.32 -18.38 -36.06
C PRO A 385 -28.10 -19.87 -35.82
N GLN A 386 -28.46 -20.33 -34.61
CA GLN A 386 -28.45 -21.74 -34.28
C GLN A 386 -29.34 -22.45 -35.30
N ALA A 387 -28.75 -23.41 -36.02
CA ALA A 387 -29.50 -24.33 -36.84
C ALA A 387 -30.56 -25.02 -35.95
N PRO A 388 -31.76 -25.32 -36.49
CA PRO A 388 -32.83 -25.92 -35.73
C PRO A 388 -32.35 -27.24 -35.12
N GLU A 389 -32.51 -27.35 -33.81
CA GLU A 389 -32.21 -28.55 -33.03
C GLU A 389 -33.12 -29.69 -33.50
N SER A 390 -32.54 -30.66 -34.21
CA SER A 390 -33.12 -31.99 -34.32
C SER A 390 -32.87 -32.74 -33.02
N GLY A 391 -33.96 -33.13 -32.37
CA GLY A 391 -33.93 -33.89 -31.12
C GLY A 391 -33.24 -35.25 -31.26
N GLY A 392 -32.76 -35.76 -30.13
CA GLY A 392 -32.27 -37.14 -30.01
C GLY A 392 -31.23 -37.28 -28.91
N GLY A 393 -31.59 -37.99 -27.84
CA GLY A 393 -30.85 -38.03 -26.58
C GLY A 393 -29.42 -38.56 -26.64
N SER A 394 -28.56 -38.00 -25.80
CA SER A 394 -27.26 -38.62 -25.43
C SER A 394 -26.66 -38.08 -24.12
N GLY A 395 -27.49 -37.55 -23.21
CA GLY A 395 -27.02 -36.92 -21.96
C GLY A 395 -26.41 -37.87 -20.92
N GLU A 396 -26.74 -39.16 -20.93
CA GLU A 396 -26.25 -40.10 -19.91
C GLU A 396 -24.86 -40.68 -20.18
N LYS A 397 -24.41 -40.75 -21.44
CA LYS A 397 -23.08 -41.32 -21.76
C LYS A 397 -21.94 -40.33 -21.47
N ALA A 398 -22.18 -39.04 -21.55
CA ALA A 398 -21.15 -38.02 -21.28
C ALA A 398 -20.86 -37.85 -19.79
N VAL A 399 -21.87 -38.01 -18.92
CA VAL A 399 -21.70 -37.88 -17.46
C VAL A 399 -20.98 -39.11 -16.88
N MET A 400 -21.25 -40.31 -17.39
CA MET A 400 -20.55 -41.52 -16.94
C MET A 400 -19.08 -41.56 -17.39
N ALA A 401 -18.75 -41.06 -18.59
CA ALA A 401 -17.36 -41.01 -19.05
C ALA A 401 -16.47 -40.07 -18.20
N VAL A 402 -17.03 -38.97 -17.68
CA VAL A 402 -16.30 -38.03 -16.80
C VAL A 402 -16.12 -38.61 -15.40
N LEU A 403 -17.12 -39.32 -14.86
CA LEU A 403 -17.02 -39.95 -13.54
C LEU A 403 -16.06 -41.16 -13.54
N GLN A 404 -15.97 -41.90 -14.64
CA GLN A 404 -15.05 -43.04 -14.78
C GLN A 404 -13.59 -42.59 -14.94
N SER A 405 -13.34 -41.47 -15.63
CA SER A 405 -12.00 -40.84 -15.73
C SER A 405 -11.50 -40.30 -14.38
N LEU A 406 -12.40 -39.80 -13.51
CA LEU A 406 -12.04 -39.32 -12.17
C LEU A 406 -11.76 -40.46 -11.18
N ALA A 407 -12.40 -41.62 -11.35
CA ALA A 407 -12.14 -42.81 -10.53
C ALA A 407 -10.82 -43.51 -10.87
N GLU A 408 -10.32 -43.40 -12.10
CA GLU A 408 -9.04 -44.00 -12.53
C GLU A 408 -7.82 -43.14 -12.14
N SER A 409 -7.96 -41.82 -12.01
CA SER A 409 -6.89 -40.95 -11.49
C SER A 409 -6.60 -41.13 -9.99
N ALA A 410 -7.52 -41.75 -9.23
CA ALA A 410 -7.35 -41.97 -7.78
C ALA A 410 -6.56 -43.25 -7.43
N LYS A 411 -6.07 -44.02 -8.41
CA LYS A 411 -5.38 -45.31 -8.19
C LYS A 411 -3.88 -45.32 -8.49
N GLN A 412 -3.24 -44.18 -8.74
CA GLN A 412 -1.78 -44.15 -8.88
C GLN A 412 -1.10 -44.16 -7.50
N PRO A 413 -0.22 -45.14 -7.21
CA PRO A 413 0.53 -45.17 -5.96
C PRO A 413 1.56 -44.04 -5.91
N ALA A 414 1.73 -43.45 -4.72
CA ALA A 414 2.71 -42.42 -4.47
C ALA A 414 4.12 -42.94 -4.79
N HIS A 415 4.77 -42.32 -5.77
CA HIS A 415 6.19 -42.55 -6.01
C HIS A 415 7.01 -41.94 -4.88
N ASP A 416 7.71 -42.85 -4.19
CA ASP A 416 8.72 -42.61 -3.17
C ASP A 416 9.83 -41.69 -3.70
N LEU A 417 9.85 -40.43 -3.26
CA LEU A 417 10.98 -39.52 -3.48
C LEU A 417 11.99 -39.72 -2.36
N THR A 418 12.76 -40.80 -2.48
CA THR A 418 13.97 -40.99 -1.67
C THR A 418 15.04 -40.01 -2.13
N CYS A 419 15.25 -38.99 -1.30
CA CYS A 419 16.37 -38.06 -1.40
C CYS A 419 17.67 -38.81 -1.08
N SER A 420 18.42 -39.23 -2.09
CA SER A 420 19.77 -39.76 -1.89
C SER A 420 20.78 -39.09 -2.84
N LYS A 421 21.93 -38.77 -2.26
CA LYS A 421 23.20 -38.28 -2.84
C LYS A 421 23.41 -36.75 -2.86
N ILE A 422 23.84 -36.26 -1.70
CA ILE A 422 24.63 -35.05 -1.51
C ILE A 422 26.11 -35.40 -1.79
N PRO A 423 26.86 -34.65 -2.61
CA PRO A 423 28.32 -34.78 -2.65
C PRO A 423 28.93 -34.06 -1.44
N ARG A 424 29.67 -34.83 -0.62
CA ARG A 424 30.57 -34.30 0.42
C ARG A 424 31.67 -33.47 -0.24
N TRP A 425 31.77 -32.20 0.11
CA TRP A 425 33.02 -31.44 -0.01
C TRP A 425 33.78 -31.54 1.32
N LYS A 426 35.01 -32.03 1.24
CA LYS A 426 35.97 -32.09 2.33
C LYS A 426 36.53 -30.68 2.61
N ARG A 427 36.95 -30.53 3.87
CA ARG A 427 37.36 -29.31 4.59
C ARG A 427 38.33 -28.42 3.84
#